data_AF-A0A7X3JZH0-F1
#
_entry.id   AF-A0A7X3JZH0-F1
#
_cell.length_a   1.000
_cell.length_b   1.000
_cell.length_c   1.000
_cell.angle_alpha   90.00
_cell.angle_beta   90.00
_cell.angle_gamma   90.00
#
_symmetry.space_group_name_H-M   'P 1'
#
loop_
_entity.id
_entity.type
_entity.pdbx_description
1 polymer ?
#
loop_
_entity_poly.entity_id
_entity_poly.type
_entity_poly.pdbx_seq_one_letter_code
_entity_poly.pdbx_strand_id
1 'polypeptide(L)'
;MNLADMLSYADIHDLNRIADTYACDCNMHSKNELIQSILNTVGKREVFEQRIEDLTMEDVRFLNTLLFDERGSFSLEELVARVQQAKFLKEDKEASNPRDTIAKFKKHGWLFHGFSQQTKYLFQVPHDLKRRFGDVLTRNYKSRLSYSSNPHAYRDEQTLLGGDVLHLLRFVRDQEVLLTHDDTMYKRQLAQLLDGMAVNEEPVGKTAWRFGYGRKFKEYPNRFSLIYDYCYFQGLLQEQSGVLRITESGAGVAAGGLRADPAELYRFWLRLYKGPIYNLQPIVQWISRLAVDWVSTASMAEVLCPLIRPFYYDTPESIFEQRIIRMMMHLGLLAIGEEDTAGQVIRMTTQGRLIIAGNKVADEDAIEL
;
A
#
# COMPACT_ATOMS: atom_id res chain seq x y z
N MET A 1 18.86 -13.19 3.39
CA MET A 1 19.39 -14.46 2.86
C MET A 1 18.67 -14.87 1.59
N ASN A 2 19.39 -15.55 0.69
CA ASN A 2 18.85 -16.09 -0.57
C ASN A 2 18.41 -17.55 -0.37
N LEU A 3 17.75 -18.14 -1.38
CA LEU A 3 17.22 -19.50 -1.32
C LEU A 3 18.32 -20.53 -0.99
N ALA A 4 19.49 -20.42 -1.63
CA ALA A 4 20.61 -21.33 -1.38
C ALA A 4 21.07 -21.31 0.08
N ASP A 5 21.10 -20.14 0.71
CA ASP A 5 21.44 -20.01 2.13
C ASP A 5 20.38 -20.72 2.98
N MET A 6 19.09 -20.44 2.73
CA MET A 6 17.99 -21.03 3.50
C MET A 6 17.96 -22.56 3.41
N LEU A 7 18.16 -23.12 2.21
CA LEU A 7 18.23 -24.57 1.99
C LEU A 7 19.39 -25.21 2.75
N SER A 8 20.51 -24.50 2.90
CA SER A 8 21.67 -24.99 3.66
C SER A 8 21.36 -25.14 5.15
N TYR A 9 20.51 -24.27 5.71
CA TYR A 9 20.08 -24.35 7.12
C TYR A 9 18.84 -25.22 7.35
N ALA A 10 18.05 -25.50 6.31
CA ALA A 10 16.86 -26.35 6.41
C ALA A 10 17.22 -27.78 6.86
N ASP A 11 16.30 -28.40 7.61
CA ASP A 11 16.43 -29.81 7.98
C ASP A 11 16.14 -30.73 6.78
N ILE A 12 16.58 -31.98 6.85
CA ILE A 12 16.44 -32.93 5.74
C ILE A 12 14.96 -33.26 5.44
N HIS A 13 14.06 -33.15 6.42
CA HIS A 13 12.63 -33.40 6.22
C HIS A 13 11.93 -32.25 5.48
N ASP A 14 12.31 -31.00 5.75
CA ASP A 14 11.89 -29.83 4.96
C ASP A 14 12.42 -29.95 3.53
N LEU A 15 13.69 -30.34 3.34
CA LEU A 15 14.28 -30.53 2.02
C LEU A 15 13.60 -31.66 1.22
N ASN A 16 13.35 -32.82 1.83
CA ASN A 16 12.62 -33.92 1.17
C ASN A 16 11.23 -33.47 0.72
N ARG A 17 10.49 -32.76 1.58
CA ARG A 17 9.15 -32.23 1.22
C ARG A 17 9.19 -31.28 0.03
N ILE A 18 10.22 -30.42 -0.04
CA ILE A 18 10.40 -29.51 -1.18
C ILE A 18 10.75 -30.32 -2.43
N ALA A 19 11.71 -31.23 -2.35
CA ALA A 19 12.14 -32.08 -3.46
C ALA A 19 10.97 -32.92 -4.02
N ASP A 20 10.15 -33.52 -3.15
CA ASP A 20 8.94 -34.27 -3.52
C ASP A 20 7.93 -33.37 -4.25
N THR A 21 7.73 -32.13 -3.76
CA THR A 21 6.79 -31.15 -4.36
C THR A 21 7.21 -30.75 -5.77
N TYR A 22 8.51 -30.77 -6.06
CA TYR A 22 9.07 -30.48 -7.38
C TYR A 22 9.39 -31.74 -8.20
N ALA A 23 9.07 -32.93 -7.69
CA ALA A 23 9.42 -34.22 -8.29
C ALA A 23 10.90 -34.30 -8.71
N CYS A 24 11.79 -33.84 -7.82
CA CYS A 24 13.23 -33.84 -8.04
C CYS A 24 13.79 -35.27 -8.07
N ASP A 25 14.58 -35.60 -9.10
CA ASP A 25 15.32 -36.86 -9.17
C ASP A 25 16.63 -36.77 -8.38
N CYS A 26 16.62 -37.23 -7.12
CA CYS A 26 17.77 -37.15 -6.21
C CYS A 26 17.67 -38.14 -5.05
N ASN A 27 18.81 -38.40 -4.38
CA ASN A 27 18.83 -39.25 -3.20
C ASN A 27 18.25 -38.51 -1.96
N MET A 28 17.11 -38.99 -1.47
CA MET A 28 16.39 -38.47 -0.28
C MET A 28 17.18 -38.54 1.03
N HIS A 29 18.31 -39.23 1.06
CA HIS A 29 19.20 -39.34 2.22
C HIS A 29 20.41 -38.41 2.15
N SER A 30 20.68 -37.80 0.99
CA SER A 30 21.83 -36.89 0.80
C SER A 30 21.36 -35.44 0.80
N LYS A 31 21.63 -34.73 1.90
CA LYS A 31 21.30 -33.29 2.03
C LYS A 31 21.90 -32.45 0.90
N ASN A 32 23.13 -32.73 0.49
CA ASN A 32 23.76 -31.99 -0.60
C ASN A 32 23.09 -32.24 -1.95
N GLU A 33 22.74 -33.49 -2.27
CA GLU A 33 22.03 -33.80 -3.52
C GLU A 33 20.63 -33.18 -3.55
N LEU A 34 19.91 -33.20 -2.43
CA LEU A 34 18.61 -32.53 -2.27
C LEU A 34 18.72 -31.04 -2.56
N ILE A 35 19.66 -30.35 -1.92
CA ILE A 35 19.85 -28.90 -2.12
C ILE A 35 20.16 -28.59 -3.59
N GLN A 36 21.09 -29.33 -4.21
CA GLN A 36 21.46 -29.11 -5.60
C GLN A 36 20.30 -29.37 -6.57
N SER A 37 19.54 -30.46 -6.36
CA SER A 37 18.39 -30.78 -7.19
C SER A 37 17.28 -29.74 -7.05
N ILE A 38 16.98 -29.30 -5.82
CA ILE A 38 15.99 -28.24 -5.57
C ILE A 38 16.42 -26.93 -6.24
N LEU A 39 17.68 -26.50 -6.05
CA LEU A 39 18.18 -25.26 -6.65
C LEU A 39 18.14 -25.31 -8.18
N ASN A 40 18.50 -26.46 -8.78
CA ASN A 40 18.44 -26.63 -10.23
C ASN A 40 16.98 -26.57 -10.75
N THR A 41 16.06 -27.29 -10.10
CA THR A 41 14.67 -27.34 -10.55
C THR A 41 13.92 -26.03 -10.30
N VAL A 42 14.01 -25.45 -9.10
CA VAL A 42 13.38 -24.16 -8.74
C VAL A 42 14.06 -22.99 -9.46
N GLY A 43 15.33 -23.14 -9.82
CA GLY A 43 16.08 -22.17 -10.62
C GLY A 43 15.55 -22.02 -12.05
N LYS A 44 14.93 -23.08 -12.62
CA LYS A 44 14.34 -23.02 -13.96
C LYS A 44 13.19 -22.02 -13.99
N ARG A 45 13.23 -21.12 -14.98
CA ARG A 45 12.26 -20.04 -15.13
C ARG A 45 10.86 -20.59 -15.38
N GLU A 46 10.74 -21.57 -16.27
CA GLU A 46 9.48 -22.16 -16.71
C GLU A 46 8.76 -22.84 -15.55
N VAL A 47 9.50 -23.60 -14.72
CA VAL A 47 8.94 -24.26 -13.52
C VAL A 47 8.43 -23.22 -12.52
N PHE A 48 9.19 -22.15 -12.30
CA PHE A 48 8.83 -21.12 -11.34
C PHE A 48 7.62 -20.28 -11.83
N GLU A 49 7.59 -19.91 -13.10
CA GLU A 49 6.48 -19.16 -13.71
C GLU A 49 5.18 -19.98 -13.69
N GLN A 50 5.23 -21.25 -14.10
CA GLN A 50 4.08 -22.15 -14.04
C GLN A 50 3.50 -22.26 -12.61
N ARG A 51 4.37 -22.38 -11.59
CA ARG A 51 3.91 -22.44 -10.20
C ARG A 51 3.24 -21.16 -9.70
N ILE A 52 3.61 -20.00 -10.25
CA ILE A 52 2.95 -18.73 -9.94
C ILE A 52 1.60 -18.63 -10.65
N GLU A 53 1.52 -19.11 -11.89
CA GLU A 53 0.27 -19.16 -12.65
C GLU A 53 -0.76 -20.10 -12.03
N ASP A 54 -0.31 -21.19 -11.39
CA ASP A 54 -1.15 -22.15 -10.67
C ASP A 54 -1.66 -21.62 -9.30
N LEU A 55 -1.28 -20.41 -8.88
CA LEU A 55 -1.72 -19.85 -7.60
C LEU A 55 -3.19 -19.42 -7.67
N THR A 56 -3.94 -19.72 -6.62
CA THR A 56 -5.28 -19.15 -6.45
C THR A 56 -5.18 -17.64 -6.18
N MET A 57 -6.27 -16.90 -6.37
CA MET A 57 -6.30 -15.48 -6.03
C MET A 57 -6.00 -15.24 -4.54
N GLU A 58 -6.44 -16.14 -3.65
CA GLU A 58 -6.10 -16.07 -2.22
C GLU A 58 -4.60 -16.21 -1.98
N ASP A 59 -3.95 -17.15 -2.68
CA ASP A 59 -2.49 -17.33 -2.60
C ASP A 59 -1.75 -16.10 -3.12
N VAL A 60 -2.22 -15.48 -4.22
CA VAL A 60 -1.65 -14.24 -4.76
C VAL A 60 -1.80 -13.08 -3.78
N ARG A 61 -2.97 -12.95 -3.14
CA ARG A 61 -3.22 -11.94 -2.09
C ARG A 61 -2.30 -12.14 -0.90
N PHE A 62 -2.16 -13.38 -0.41
CA PHE A 62 -1.25 -13.69 0.70
C PHE A 62 0.20 -13.40 0.32
N LEU A 63 0.65 -13.85 -0.85
CA LEU A 63 1.98 -13.58 -1.37
C LEU A 63 2.25 -12.07 -1.43
N ASN A 64 1.30 -11.27 -1.91
CA ASN A 64 1.42 -9.80 -1.98
C ASN A 64 1.68 -9.14 -0.61
N THR A 65 1.16 -9.70 0.49
CA THR A 65 1.49 -9.19 1.84
C THR A 65 2.96 -9.41 2.20
N LEU A 66 3.58 -10.46 1.67
CA LEU A 66 4.97 -10.86 1.98
C LEU A 66 6.00 -10.15 1.09
N LEU A 67 5.67 -9.88 -0.18
CA LEU A 67 6.62 -9.44 -1.20
C LEU A 67 7.29 -8.10 -0.88
N PHE A 68 6.53 -7.14 -0.35
CA PHE A 68 7.01 -5.76 -0.15
C PHE A 68 7.43 -5.46 1.29
N ASP A 69 7.32 -6.45 2.19
CA ASP A 69 7.75 -6.34 3.59
C ASP A 69 9.27 -6.52 3.72
N GLU A 70 9.93 -5.53 4.32
CA GLU A 70 11.38 -5.51 4.49
C GLU A 70 11.88 -6.23 5.73
N ARG A 71 11.04 -6.37 6.78
CA ARG A 71 11.44 -7.08 8.02
C ARG A 71 11.93 -8.48 7.70
N GLY A 72 11.32 -9.10 6.68
CA GLY A 72 11.78 -10.36 6.10
C GLY A 72 11.57 -11.57 7.02
N SER A 73 11.06 -11.37 8.24
CA SER A 73 10.74 -12.38 9.22
C SER A 73 9.35 -12.16 9.82
N PHE A 74 8.59 -13.23 10.04
CA PHE A 74 7.20 -13.19 10.49
C PHE A 74 6.96 -14.22 11.60
N SER A 75 6.11 -13.93 12.58
CA SER A 75 5.65 -14.98 13.50
C SER A 75 4.57 -15.86 12.85
N LEU A 76 4.23 -16.99 13.48
CA LEU A 76 3.13 -17.83 12.99
C LEU A 76 1.79 -17.07 13.07
N GLU A 77 1.56 -16.34 14.15
CA GLU A 77 0.35 -15.55 14.39
C GLU A 77 0.20 -14.47 13.32
N GLU A 78 1.29 -13.79 12.98
CA GLU A 78 1.30 -12.79 11.92
C GLU A 78 0.97 -13.39 10.55
N LEU A 79 1.57 -14.55 10.21
CA LEU A 79 1.23 -15.24 8.96
C LEU A 79 -0.23 -15.70 8.93
N VAL A 80 -0.76 -16.22 10.05
CA VAL A 80 -2.17 -16.61 10.16
C VAL A 80 -3.08 -15.40 9.95
N ALA A 81 -2.77 -14.26 10.57
CA ALA A 81 -3.53 -13.03 10.40
C ALA A 81 -3.50 -12.54 8.93
N ARG A 82 -2.33 -12.58 8.28
CA ARG A 82 -2.17 -12.21 6.86
C ARG A 82 -2.96 -13.12 5.92
N VAL A 83 -2.95 -14.44 6.16
CA VAL A 83 -3.77 -15.39 5.39
C VAL A 83 -5.26 -15.11 5.60
N GLN A 84 -5.68 -14.84 6.84
CA GLN A 84 -7.08 -14.48 7.12
C GLN A 84 -7.49 -13.16 6.45
N GLN A 85 -6.59 -12.18 6.36
CA GLN A 85 -6.84 -10.91 5.67
C GLN A 85 -6.89 -11.06 4.15
N ALA A 86 -6.10 -11.98 3.58
CA ALA A 86 -6.10 -12.33 2.16
C ALA A 86 -7.41 -13.02 1.71
N LYS A 87 -8.18 -13.56 2.65
CA LYS A 87 -9.51 -14.13 2.41
C LYS A 87 -10.56 -13.04 2.41
N PHE A 88 -11.16 -12.79 1.25
CA PHE A 88 -12.29 -11.87 1.15
C PHE A 88 -13.54 -12.65 1.52
N LEU A 89 -14.31 -12.16 2.50
CA LEU A 89 -15.35 -12.88 3.26
C LEU A 89 -16.60 -13.34 2.45
N LYS A 90 -16.49 -13.67 1.17
CA LYS A 90 -17.64 -14.09 0.36
C LYS A 90 -17.47 -15.32 -0.52
N GLU A 91 -16.30 -15.93 -0.63
CA GLU A 91 -16.13 -16.94 -1.69
C GLU A 91 -16.25 -18.41 -1.29
N ASP A 92 -15.95 -18.89 -0.08
CA ASP A 92 -16.23 -20.32 0.22
C ASP A 92 -16.47 -20.64 1.69
N LYS A 93 -17.53 -21.42 1.95
CA LYS A 93 -17.82 -22.05 3.26
C LYS A 93 -16.87 -23.21 3.57
N GLU A 94 -16.01 -23.60 2.64
CA GLU A 94 -14.90 -24.55 2.84
C GLU A 94 -13.57 -23.79 3.01
N ALA A 95 -13.53 -22.81 3.91
CA ALA A 95 -12.32 -22.03 4.14
C ALA A 95 -11.16 -22.94 4.61
N SER A 96 -10.21 -23.22 3.71
CA SER A 96 -8.96 -23.94 4.00
C SER A 96 -8.29 -23.36 5.25
N ASN A 97 -7.77 -24.19 6.15
CA ASN A 97 -7.18 -23.69 7.39
C ASN A 97 -6.02 -22.72 7.03
N PRO A 98 -5.88 -21.53 7.65
CA PRO A 98 -4.74 -20.64 7.37
C PRO A 98 -3.37 -21.34 7.45
N ARG A 99 -3.27 -22.36 8.31
CA ARG A 99 -2.08 -23.20 8.44
C ARG A 99 -1.79 -24.05 7.19
N ASP A 100 -2.80 -24.41 6.41
CA ASP A 100 -2.64 -25.16 5.16
C ASP A 100 -1.99 -24.29 4.08
N THR A 101 -2.39 -23.02 3.95
CA THR A 101 -1.74 -22.05 3.06
C THR A 101 -0.27 -21.86 3.45
N ILE A 102 0.02 -21.71 4.74
CA ILE A 102 1.39 -21.60 5.25
C ILE A 102 2.18 -22.88 4.93
N ALA A 103 1.59 -24.06 5.19
CA ALA A 103 2.21 -25.34 4.89
C ALA A 103 2.46 -25.54 3.38
N LYS A 104 1.55 -25.07 2.52
CA LYS A 104 1.71 -25.05 1.05
C LYS A 104 2.93 -24.22 0.65
N PHE A 105 3.05 -23.00 1.17
CA PHE A 105 4.20 -22.12 0.88
C PHE A 105 5.53 -22.70 1.40
N LYS A 106 5.51 -23.41 2.53
CA LYS A 106 6.68 -24.17 3.01
C LYS A 106 7.04 -25.33 2.09
N LYS A 107 6.05 -26.12 1.65
CA LYS A 107 6.26 -27.24 0.71
C LYS A 107 6.83 -26.78 -0.62
N HIS A 108 6.45 -25.59 -1.10
CA HIS A 108 7.05 -24.97 -2.27
C HIS A 108 8.47 -24.42 -2.03
N GLY A 109 8.99 -24.46 -0.80
CA GLY A 109 10.29 -23.87 -0.48
C GLY A 109 10.29 -22.35 -0.66
N TRP A 110 9.16 -21.69 -0.41
CA TRP A 110 9.02 -20.23 -0.49
C TRP A 110 9.04 -19.58 0.90
N LEU A 111 8.82 -20.37 1.94
CA LEU A 111 8.81 -19.96 3.33
C LEU A 111 9.63 -20.94 4.17
N PHE A 112 10.56 -20.43 4.97
CA PHE A 112 11.47 -21.21 5.80
C PHE A 112 11.41 -20.75 7.26
N HIS A 113 11.77 -21.60 8.20
CA HIS A 113 12.02 -21.12 9.57
C HIS A 113 13.35 -20.36 9.63
N GLY A 114 13.48 -19.47 10.62
CA GLY A 114 14.77 -18.87 10.94
C GLY A 114 15.78 -19.92 11.43
N PHE A 115 17.05 -19.62 11.24
CA PHE A 115 18.16 -20.56 11.45
C PHE A 115 18.86 -20.37 12.82
N SER A 116 18.67 -19.23 13.48
CA SER A 116 19.30 -18.94 14.76
C SER A 116 18.39 -19.31 15.94
N GLN A 117 18.95 -19.54 17.14
CA GLN A 117 18.15 -19.85 18.34
C GLN A 117 17.10 -18.76 18.64
N GLN A 118 17.40 -17.50 18.30
CA GLN A 118 16.50 -16.37 18.47
C GLN A 118 15.43 -16.27 17.37
N THR A 119 15.66 -16.86 16.19
CA THR A 119 14.77 -16.74 15.01
C THR A 119 14.07 -18.04 14.63
N LYS A 120 14.34 -19.16 15.32
CA LYS A 120 13.81 -20.49 14.99
C LYS A 120 12.28 -20.60 14.93
N TYR A 121 11.58 -19.70 15.62
CA TYR A 121 10.11 -19.62 15.62
C TYR A 121 9.56 -18.62 14.61
N LEU A 122 10.43 -17.88 13.92
CA LEU A 122 10.06 -16.94 12.88
C LEU A 122 10.15 -17.61 11.52
N PHE A 123 9.35 -17.12 10.58
CA PHE A 123 9.32 -17.55 9.19
C PHE A 123 9.94 -16.48 8.30
N GLN A 124 10.70 -16.89 7.29
CA GLN A 124 11.38 -15.99 6.37
C GLN A 124 11.13 -16.42 4.92
N VAL A 125 11.02 -15.43 4.03
CA VAL A 125 10.94 -15.63 2.58
C VAL A 125 12.28 -15.21 1.97
N PRO A 126 12.95 -16.06 1.17
CA PRO A 126 14.21 -15.71 0.54
C PRO A 126 14.12 -14.44 -0.32
N HIS A 127 15.12 -13.54 -0.25
CA HIS A 127 15.03 -12.26 -0.95
C HIS A 127 15.09 -12.39 -2.47
N ASP A 128 15.90 -13.31 -2.96
CA ASP A 128 15.97 -13.68 -4.38
C ASP A 128 14.63 -14.22 -4.88
N LEU A 129 13.92 -15.03 -4.08
CA LEU A 129 12.56 -15.44 -4.40
C LEU A 129 11.57 -14.27 -4.39
N LYS A 130 11.59 -13.39 -3.37
CA LYS A 130 10.74 -12.17 -3.37
C LYS A 130 10.92 -11.35 -4.66
N ARG A 131 12.17 -11.19 -5.11
CA ARG A 131 12.48 -10.50 -6.36
C ARG A 131 11.89 -11.25 -7.56
N ARG A 132 12.14 -12.55 -7.69
CA ARG A 132 11.61 -13.37 -8.80
C ARG A 132 10.09 -13.37 -8.85
N PHE A 133 9.39 -13.52 -7.71
CA PHE A 133 7.94 -13.38 -7.65
C PHE A 133 7.48 -12.01 -8.17
N GLY A 134 8.14 -10.95 -7.69
CA GLY A 134 7.89 -9.59 -8.14
C GLY A 134 8.05 -9.44 -9.65
N ASP A 135 9.10 -10.00 -10.24
CA ASP A 135 9.39 -9.90 -11.67
C ASP A 135 8.36 -10.68 -12.53
N VAL A 136 8.00 -11.89 -12.11
CA VAL A 136 7.01 -12.72 -12.82
C VAL A 136 5.63 -12.08 -12.76
N LEU A 137 5.17 -11.67 -11.57
CA LEU A 137 3.88 -11.00 -11.40
C LEU A 137 3.85 -9.65 -12.15
N THR A 138 4.96 -8.89 -12.14
CA THR A 138 5.06 -7.67 -12.96
C THR A 138 4.83 -7.99 -14.43
N ARG A 139 5.46 -9.04 -14.97
CA ARG A 139 5.30 -9.41 -16.38
C ARG A 139 3.86 -9.85 -16.69
N ASN A 140 3.25 -10.66 -15.83
CA ASN A 140 1.87 -11.09 -15.96
C ASN A 140 0.92 -9.87 -15.98
N TYR A 141 1.05 -8.99 -14.99
CA TYR A 141 0.27 -7.76 -14.90
C TYR A 141 0.45 -6.89 -16.14
N LYS A 142 1.69 -6.60 -16.55
CA LYS A 142 1.98 -5.82 -17.76
C LYS A 142 1.35 -6.38 -19.03
N SER A 143 1.25 -7.70 -19.17
CA SER A 143 0.61 -8.32 -20.35
C SER A 143 -0.90 -8.05 -20.44
N ARG A 144 -1.52 -7.60 -19.35
CA ARG A 144 -2.95 -7.26 -19.24
C ARG A 144 -3.20 -5.75 -19.18
N LEU A 145 -2.16 -4.93 -19.22
CA LEU A 145 -2.27 -3.47 -19.13
C LEU A 145 -2.33 -2.82 -20.51
N SER A 146 -3.18 -1.81 -20.61
CA SER A 146 -3.27 -0.95 -21.80
C SER A 146 -2.43 0.29 -21.58
N TYR A 147 -1.27 0.31 -22.24
CA TYR A 147 -0.38 1.47 -22.26
C TYR A 147 -0.81 2.43 -23.36
N SER A 148 -0.79 3.72 -23.04
CA SER A 148 -1.09 4.79 -23.98
C SER A 148 0.15 5.64 -24.23
N SER A 149 0.10 6.43 -25.30
CA SER A 149 1.05 7.50 -25.55
C SER A 149 0.83 8.67 -24.57
N ASN A 150 1.49 9.81 -24.79
CA ASN A 150 1.30 10.95 -23.89
C ASN A 150 -0.12 11.51 -24.04
N PRO A 151 -0.85 11.74 -22.94
CA PRO A 151 -2.15 12.40 -22.98
C PRO A 151 -2.00 13.87 -23.43
N HIS A 152 -3.06 14.42 -24.03
CA HIS A 152 -3.09 15.81 -24.51
C HIS A 152 -2.90 16.81 -23.38
N ALA A 153 -3.49 16.50 -22.22
CA ALA A 153 -3.34 17.26 -20.99
C ALA A 153 -3.29 16.31 -19.81
N TYR A 154 -2.52 16.67 -18.79
CA TYR A 154 -2.48 15.96 -17.53
C TYR A 154 -2.38 16.91 -16.35
N ARG A 155 -2.87 16.45 -15.20
CA ARG A 155 -2.76 17.07 -13.89
C ARG A 155 -1.64 16.38 -13.11
N ASP A 156 -0.72 17.19 -12.61
CA ASP A 156 0.34 16.79 -11.69
C ASP A 156 0.41 17.83 -10.57
N GLU A 157 0.12 17.41 -9.33
CA GLU A 157 0.09 18.31 -8.18
C GLU A 157 1.46 18.45 -7.49
N GLN A 158 2.46 17.68 -7.88
CA GLN A 158 3.84 17.80 -7.38
C GLN A 158 3.88 17.98 -5.85
N THR A 159 4.51 19.05 -5.35
CA THR A 159 4.63 19.33 -3.91
C THR A 159 3.57 20.28 -3.36
N LEU A 160 2.43 20.47 -4.05
CA LEU A 160 1.43 21.46 -3.65
C LEU A 160 0.80 21.16 -2.28
N LEU A 161 0.69 19.89 -1.89
CA LEU A 161 0.09 19.50 -0.60
C LEU A 161 0.83 20.10 0.60
N GLY A 162 2.16 20.09 0.60
CA GLY A 162 2.96 20.69 1.67
C GLY A 162 2.82 22.21 1.73
N GLY A 163 2.52 22.86 0.59
CA GLY A 163 2.19 24.29 0.54
C GLY A 163 0.84 24.58 1.20
N ASP A 164 -0.16 23.74 0.96
CA ASP A 164 -1.50 23.92 1.52
C ASP A 164 -1.59 23.57 3.02
N VAL A 165 -0.73 22.68 3.50
CA VAL A 165 -0.48 22.51 4.94
C VAL A 165 -0.04 23.83 5.56
N LEU A 166 0.96 24.49 4.98
CA LEU A 166 1.46 25.78 5.47
C LEU A 166 0.38 26.88 5.36
N HIS A 167 -0.41 26.87 4.31
CA HIS A 167 -1.55 27.79 4.14
C HIS A 167 -2.58 27.64 5.26
N LEU A 168 -2.99 26.41 5.59
CA LEU A 168 -3.89 26.15 6.71
C LEU A 168 -3.33 26.70 8.03
N LEU A 169 -2.04 26.43 8.33
CA LEU A 169 -1.44 26.91 9.57
C LEU A 169 -1.43 28.44 9.65
N ARG A 170 -1.08 29.12 8.55
CA ARG A 170 -1.11 30.59 8.51
C ARG A 170 -2.53 31.13 8.65
N PHE A 171 -3.51 30.50 8.00
CA PHE A 171 -4.91 30.88 8.12
C PHE A 171 -5.40 30.82 9.57
N VAL A 172 -5.12 29.72 10.29
CA VAL A 172 -5.51 29.56 11.70
C VAL A 172 -4.73 30.47 12.65
N ARG A 173 -3.47 30.81 12.31
CA ARG A 173 -2.68 31.77 13.09
C ARG A 173 -3.25 33.19 12.97
N ASP A 174 -3.65 33.58 11.76
CA ASP A 174 -4.00 34.97 11.45
C ASP A 174 -5.50 35.26 11.66
N GLN A 175 -6.34 34.23 11.76
CA GLN A 175 -7.78 34.35 11.93
C GLN A 175 -8.28 33.48 13.08
N GLU A 176 -9.23 33.99 13.87
CA GLU A 176 -9.93 33.14 14.83
C GLU A 176 -10.92 32.22 14.10
N VAL A 177 -10.61 30.92 14.11
CA VAL A 177 -11.41 29.90 13.44
C VAL A 177 -12.37 29.25 14.44
N LEU A 178 -13.65 29.62 14.34
CA LEU A 178 -14.68 29.05 15.19
C LEU A 178 -15.06 27.66 14.67
N LEU A 179 -15.30 26.75 15.60
CA LEU A 179 -15.79 25.40 15.34
C LEU A 179 -17.25 25.29 15.75
N THR A 180 -17.99 24.45 15.03
CA THR A 180 -19.32 24.00 15.43
C THR A 180 -19.25 23.06 16.63
N HIS A 181 -20.40 22.65 17.16
CA HIS A 181 -20.49 21.63 18.20
C HIS A 181 -19.85 20.28 17.78
N ASP A 182 -19.77 20.00 16.49
CA ASP A 182 -19.17 18.76 15.95
C ASP A 182 -17.67 18.94 15.63
N ASP A 183 -17.04 19.96 16.20
CA ASP A 183 -15.64 20.34 16.01
C ASP A 183 -15.27 20.52 14.52
N THR A 184 -16.13 21.18 13.75
CA THR A 184 -15.92 21.45 12.32
C THR A 184 -16.01 22.93 12.01
N MET A 185 -15.25 23.40 11.03
CA MET A 185 -15.28 24.81 10.62
C MET A 185 -16.62 25.19 10.01
N TYR A 186 -17.08 26.40 10.34
CA TYR A 186 -18.26 26.97 9.68
C TYR A 186 -18.03 27.11 8.17
N LYS A 187 -19.07 26.83 7.38
CA LYS A 187 -19.01 26.77 5.91
C LYS A 187 -18.32 27.97 5.25
N ARG A 188 -18.55 29.19 5.75
CA ARG A 188 -17.94 30.42 5.20
C ARG A 188 -16.42 30.47 5.45
N GLN A 189 -15.96 30.11 6.65
CA GLN A 189 -14.53 30.08 6.96
C GLN A 189 -13.84 28.94 6.21
N LEU A 190 -14.49 27.78 6.11
CA LEU A 190 -14.00 26.66 5.30
C LEU A 190 -13.86 27.06 3.83
N ALA A 191 -14.88 27.67 3.22
CA ALA A 191 -14.81 28.12 1.82
C ALA A 191 -13.67 29.13 1.60
N GLN A 192 -13.55 30.13 2.48
CA GLN A 192 -12.47 31.11 2.41
C GLN A 192 -11.07 30.48 2.51
N LEU A 193 -10.91 29.47 3.36
CA LEU A 193 -9.67 28.72 3.48
C LEU A 193 -9.36 27.94 2.19
N LEU A 194 -10.35 27.21 1.68
CA LEU A 194 -10.22 26.37 0.49
C LEU A 194 -9.92 27.20 -0.76
N ASP A 195 -10.53 28.38 -0.91
CA ASP A 195 -10.27 29.31 -2.02
C ASP A 195 -8.81 29.80 -2.08
N GLY A 196 -8.10 29.75 -0.95
CA GLY A 196 -6.68 30.12 -0.88
C GLY A 196 -5.71 28.96 -1.10
N MET A 197 -6.20 27.72 -1.24
CA MET A 197 -5.35 26.55 -1.49
C MET A 197 -4.91 26.49 -2.94
N ALA A 198 -3.74 25.88 -3.18
CA ALA A 198 -3.24 25.65 -4.53
C ALA A 198 -4.13 24.69 -5.34
N VAL A 199 -4.86 23.82 -4.65
CA VAL A 199 -5.81 22.89 -5.24
C VAL A 199 -7.20 23.17 -4.69
N ASN A 200 -8.07 23.65 -5.56
CA ASN A 200 -9.44 23.98 -5.21
C ASN A 200 -10.26 22.71 -5.01
N GLU A 201 -10.90 22.60 -3.84
CA GLU A 201 -11.91 21.59 -3.53
C GLU A 201 -13.20 22.28 -3.09
N GLU A 202 -14.33 21.73 -3.50
CA GLU A 202 -15.64 22.23 -3.08
C GLU A 202 -16.02 21.70 -1.68
N PRO A 203 -16.58 22.53 -0.79
CA PRO A 203 -17.11 22.08 0.49
C PRO A 203 -18.11 20.94 0.34
N VAL A 204 -18.13 20.04 1.32
CA VAL A 204 -19.04 18.88 1.31
C VAL A 204 -20.50 19.34 1.37
N GLY A 205 -21.31 18.83 0.44
CA GLY A 205 -22.76 19.09 0.41
C GLY A 205 -23.52 18.36 1.52
N LYS A 206 -24.58 18.99 2.06
CA LYS A 206 -25.37 18.48 3.20
C LYS A 206 -26.09 17.14 2.97
N THR A 207 -26.31 16.76 1.72
CA THR A 207 -27.11 15.57 1.33
C THR A 207 -26.26 14.44 0.75
N ALA A 208 -24.94 14.63 0.62
CA ALA A 208 -24.07 13.60 0.09
C ALA A 208 -23.75 12.58 1.19
N TRP A 209 -24.37 11.41 1.13
CA TRP A 209 -23.90 10.27 1.91
C TRP A 209 -22.43 9.99 1.56
N ARG A 210 -21.52 10.19 2.52
CA ARG A 210 -20.08 10.05 2.31
C ARG A 210 -19.48 9.06 3.29
N PHE A 211 -18.56 8.27 2.76
CA PHE A 211 -17.75 7.31 3.51
C PHE A 211 -16.30 7.47 3.06
N GLY A 212 -15.36 7.36 4.00
CA GLY A 212 -13.93 7.46 3.76
C GLY A 212 -13.16 7.50 5.08
N TYR A 213 -11.89 7.91 5.03
CA TYR A 213 -10.93 7.61 6.08
C TYR A 213 -10.31 8.88 6.66
N GLY A 214 -10.14 8.91 7.98
CA GLY A 214 -9.71 10.09 8.73
C GLY A 214 -10.78 10.63 9.67
N ARG A 215 -10.39 11.53 10.57
CA ARG A 215 -11.27 12.06 11.64
C ARG A 215 -12.37 12.95 11.07
N LYS A 216 -12.04 13.78 10.07
CA LYS A 216 -12.93 14.81 9.51
C LYS A 216 -13.33 14.57 8.05
N PHE A 217 -13.23 13.33 7.58
CA PHE A 217 -13.49 12.99 6.17
C PHE A 217 -14.93 13.26 5.74
N LYS A 218 -15.89 13.08 6.65
CA LYS A 218 -17.31 13.28 6.34
C LYS A 218 -17.64 14.75 6.16
N GLU A 219 -16.90 15.63 6.82
CA GLU A 219 -17.18 17.06 6.93
C GLU A 219 -16.30 17.90 5.99
N TYR A 220 -15.12 17.38 5.62
CA TYR A 220 -14.17 18.05 4.75
C TYR A 220 -13.93 17.31 3.43
N PRO A 221 -13.55 18.03 2.36
CA PRO A 221 -13.10 17.42 1.11
C PRO A 221 -11.89 16.49 1.31
N ASN A 222 -11.63 15.60 0.35
CA ASN A 222 -10.71 14.47 0.58
C ASN A 222 -9.27 14.93 0.88
N ARG A 223 -8.76 15.86 0.08
CA ARG A 223 -7.40 16.36 0.24
C ARG A 223 -7.30 17.27 1.45
N PHE A 224 -8.27 18.16 1.66
CA PHE A 224 -8.30 19.01 2.84
C PHE A 224 -8.43 18.22 4.16
N SER A 225 -9.24 17.16 4.19
CA SER A 225 -9.35 16.28 5.36
C SER A 225 -8.01 15.65 5.72
N LEU A 226 -7.22 15.21 4.73
CA LEU A 226 -5.89 14.66 4.98
C LEU A 226 -4.94 15.72 5.56
N ILE A 227 -4.97 16.95 5.03
CA ILE A 227 -4.17 18.07 5.55
C ILE A 227 -4.55 18.39 7.00
N TYR A 228 -5.86 18.47 7.28
CA TYR A 228 -6.38 18.77 8.61
C TYR A 228 -5.94 17.72 9.62
N ASP A 229 -6.13 16.43 9.29
CA ASP A 229 -5.74 15.32 10.14
C ASP A 229 -4.22 15.29 10.33
N TYR A 230 -3.42 15.53 9.28
CA TYR A 230 -1.96 15.64 9.40
C TYR A 230 -1.57 16.71 10.42
N CYS A 231 -2.11 17.93 10.29
CA CYS A 231 -1.81 19.01 11.22
C CYS A 231 -2.24 18.70 12.66
N TYR A 232 -3.38 18.03 12.84
CA TYR A 232 -3.85 17.63 14.16
C TYR A 232 -2.94 16.57 14.80
N PHE A 233 -2.66 15.47 14.08
CA PHE A 233 -1.86 14.37 14.62
C PHE A 233 -0.37 14.71 14.79
N GLN A 234 0.14 15.67 14.04
CA GLN A 234 1.49 16.23 14.25
C GLN A 234 1.53 17.27 15.38
N GLY A 235 0.40 17.53 16.05
CA GLY A 235 0.32 18.51 17.14
C GLY A 235 0.56 19.95 16.68
N LEU A 236 0.28 20.26 15.41
CA LEU A 236 0.39 21.61 14.85
C LEU A 236 -0.90 22.43 15.07
N LEU A 237 -2.02 21.73 15.16
CA LEU A 237 -3.34 22.28 15.46
C LEU A 237 -3.97 21.56 16.65
N GLN A 238 -4.83 22.27 17.37
CA GLN A 238 -5.66 21.70 18.43
C GLN A 238 -7.08 22.26 18.39
N GLU A 239 -8.05 21.39 18.67
CA GLU A 239 -9.47 21.74 18.80
C GLU A 239 -9.74 21.98 20.29
N GLN A 240 -10.05 23.22 20.70
CA GLN A 240 -10.26 23.53 22.12
C GLN A 240 -11.34 24.59 22.31
N SER A 241 -12.32 24.26 23.16
CA SER A 241 -13.40 25.18 23.56
C SER A 241 -14.16 25.79 22.39
N GLY A 242 -14.43 25.00 21.34
CA GLY A 242 -15.14 25.44 20.13
C GLY A 242 -14.32 26.34 19.21
N VAL A 243 -13.00 26.37 19.35
CA VAL A 243 -12.08 27.14 18.50
C VAL A 243 -10.95 26.24 18.03
N LEU A 244 -10.60 26.34 16.75
CA LEU A 244 -9.39 25.72 16.20
C LEU A 244 -8.21 26.64 16.47
N ARG A 245 -7.22 26.16 17.21
CA ARG A 245 -6.04 26.93 17.60
C ARG A 245 -4.79 26.31 17.00
N ILE A 246 -3.87 27.18 16.61
CA ILE A 246 -2.50 26.78 16.31
C ILE A 246 -1.73 26.53 17.60
N THR A 247 -0.93 25.47 17.63
CA THR A 247 -0.04 25.18 18.77
C THR A 247 1.25 25.99 18.65
N GLU A 248 2.11 25.94 19.67
CA GLU A 248 3.44 26.56 19.60
C GLU A 248 4.29 25.98 18.45
N SER A 249 4.25 24.64 18.29
CA SER A 249 4.91 23.94 17.18
C SER A 249 4.36 24.40 15.82
N GLY A 250 3.02 24.45 15.68
CA GLY A 250 2.38 24.94 14.46
C GLY A 250 2.75 26.39 14.15
N ALA A 251 2.81 27.26 15.16
CA ALA A 251 3.18 28.66 15.00
C ALA A 251 4.63 28.81 14.51
N GLY A 252 5.55 28.00 15.04
CA GLY A 252 6.93 27.91 14.57
C GLY A 252 7.02 27.55 13.09
N VAL A 253 6.28 26.52 12.65
CA VAL A 253 6.22 26.11 11.23
C VAL A 253 5.64 27.22 10.36
N ALA A 254 4.53 27.84 10.78
CA ALA A 254 3.85 28.90 10.04
C ALA A 254 4.73 30.14 9.83
N ALA A 255 5.49 30.52 10.87
CA ALA A 255 6.43 31.64 10.86
C ALA A 255 7.68 31.34 10.02
N GLY A 256 8.26 30.15 10.18
CA GLY A 256 9.43 29.71 9.41
C GLY A 256 9.14 29.49 7.91
N GLY A 257 7.87 29.34 7.53
CA GLY A 257 7.48 29.08 6.15
C GLY A 257 7.90 27.69 5.66
N LEU A 258 8.13 26.77 6.60
CA LEU A 258 8.52 25.39 6.30
C LEU A 258 7.32 24.65 5.74
N ARG A 259 7.48 24.09 4.54
CA ARG A 259 6.49 23.20 3.93
C ARG A 259 6.67 21.79 4.49
N ALA A 260 5.57 21.07 4.67
CA ALA A 260 5.62 19.68 5.10
C ALA A 260 6.39 18.82 4.08
N ASP A 261 7.21 17.89 4.58
CA ASP A 261 7.97 16.97 3.75
C ASP A 261 7.00 16.01 3.02
N PRO A 262 7.06 15.91 1.68
CA PRO A 262 6.27 14.95 0.91
C PRO A 262 6.40 13.50 1.41
N ALA A 263 7.58 13.09 1.90
CA ALA A 263 7.77 11.75 2.44
C ALA A 263 7.03 11.55 3.78
N GLU A 264 6.98 12.57 4.63
CA GLU A 264 6.18 12.55 5.86
C GLU A 264 4.69 12.49 5.58
N LEU A 265 4.20 13.29 4.63
CA LEU A 265 2.80 13.29 4.20
C LEU A 265 2.39 11.92 3.64
N TYR A 266 3.27 11.30 2.84
CA TYR A 266 3.07 9.95 2.34
C TYR A 266 3.00 8.90 3.47
N ARG A 267 3.96 8.92 4.40
CA ARG A 267 3.95 8.01 5.56
C ARG A 267 2.69 8.22 6.42
N PHE A 268 2.28 9.46 6.63
CA PHE A 268 1.06 9.78 7.36
C PHE A 268 -0.18 9.22 6.67
N TRP A 269 -0.32 9.43 5.36
CA TRP A 269 -1.43 8.87 4.58
C TRP A 269 -1.48 7.34 4.66
N LEU A 270 -0.33 6.67 4.51
CA LEU A 270 -0.26 5.22 4.67
C LEU A 270 -0.77 4.79 6.05
N ARG A 271 -0.30 5.42 7.13
CA ARG A 271 -0.71 5.10 8.52
C ARG A 271 -2.20 5.33 8.76
N LEU A 272 -2.74 6.42 8.21
CA LEU A 272 -4.15 6.78 8.33
C LEU A 272 -5.06 5.79 7.58
N TYR A 273 -4.65 5.34 6.41
CA TYR A 273 -5.48 4.51 5.52
C TYR A 273 -5.24 3.00 5.70
N LYS A 274 -4.22 2.60 6.48
CA LYS A 274 -3.83 1.19 6.67
C LYS A 274 -4.92 0.32 7.31
N GLY A 275 -5.69 0.86 8.26
CA GLY A 275 -6.81 0.14 8.86
C GLY A 275 -7.87 -0.25 7.82
N PRO A 276 -8.42 0.74 7.08
CA PRO A 276 -9.37 0.50 5.99
C PRO A 276 -8.82 -0.31 4.81
N ILE A 277 -7.58 -0.03 4.39
CA ILE A 277 -6.93 -0.67 3.24
C ILE A 277 -5.66 -1.38 3.73
N TYR A 278 -5.82 -2.59 4.27
CA TYR A 278 -4.71 -3.35 4.88
C TYR A 278 -3.48 -3.49 3.96
N ASN A 279 -3.69 -3.71 2.66
CA ASN A 279 -2.62 -3.92 1.68
C ASN A 279 -2.28 -2.66 0.87
N LEU A 280 -2.57 -1.46 1.40
CA LEU A 280 -2.32 -0.20 0.70
C LEU A 280 -0.88 -0.07 0.19
N GLN A 281 0.10 -0.37 1.06
CA GLN A 281 1.50 -0.24 0.71
C GLN A 281 1.91 -1.19 -0.44
N PRO A 282 1.60 -2.52 -0.41
CA PRO A 282 1.75 -3.38 -1.58
C PRO A 282 1.10 -2.85 -2.86
N ILE A 283 -0.12 -2.31 -2.80
CA ILE A 283 -0.81 -1.75 -3.98
C ILE A 283 -0.05 -0.54 -4.54
N VAL A 284 0.39 0.36 -3.69
CA VAL A 284 1.18 1.53 -4.08
C VAL A 284 2.52 1.11 -4.72
N GLN A 285 3.16 0.07 -4.20
CA GLN A 285 4.38 -0.49 -4.79
C GLN A 285 4.12 -1.10 -6.17
N TRP A 286 2.96 -1.76 -6.36
CA TRP A 286 2.56 -2.26 -7.68
C TRP A 286 2.31 -1.12 -8.67
N ILE A 287 1.54 -0.11 -8.29
CA ILE A 287 1.32 1.09 -9.11
C ILE A 287 2.68 1.71 -9.50
N SER A 288 3.60 1.81 -8.55
CA SER A 288 4.94 2.35 -8.81
C SER A 288 5.74 1.57 -9.85
N ARG A 289 5.54 0.25 -9.95
CA ARG A 289 6.22 -0.63 -10.91
C ARG A 289 5.52 -0.67 -12.28
N LEU A 290 4.21 -0.54 -12.29
CA LEU A 290 3.37 -0.76 -13.47
C LEU A 290 3.11 0.54 -14.25
N ALA A 291 3.04 1.68 -13.58
CA ALA A 291 2.76 3.00 -14.16
C ALA A 291 4.05 3.82 -14.41
N VAL A 292 5.11 3.18 -14.91
CA VAL A 292 6.34 3.88 -15.34
C VAL A 292 6.03 4.78 -16.55
N ASP A 293 5.24 4.24 -17.48
CA ASP A 293 4.65 4.94 -18.62
C ASP A 293 3.15 5.19 -18.38
N TRP A 294 2.52 5.97 -19.25
CA TRP A 294 1.08 6.21 -19.17
C TRP A 294 0.31 4.92 -19.39
N VAL A 295 -0.54 4.59 -18.42
CA VAL A 295 -1.34 3.36 -18.40
C VAL A 295 -2.78 3.69 -18.07
N SER A 296 -3.72 3.04 -18.76
CA SER A 296 -5.16 3.22 -18.51
C SER A 296 -5.51 2.82 -17.08
N THR A 297 -6.19 3.72 -16.36
CA THR A 297 -6.71 3.46 -15.01
C THR A 297 -7.62 2.25 -15.01
N ALA A 298 -8.43 2.04 -16.06
CA ALA A 298 -9.33 0.91 -16.17
C ALA A 298 -8.57 -0.43 -16.21
N SER A 299 -7.57 -0.56 -17.10
CA SER A 299 -6.75 -1.79 -17.17
C SER A 299 -5.96 -2.03 -15.88
N MET A 300 -5.52 -0.97 -15.20
CA MET A 300 -4.85 -1.08 -13.90
C MET A 300 -5.82 -1.60 -12.82
N ALA A 301 -7.06 -1.12 -12.81
CA ALA A 301 -8.10 -1.57 -11.91
C ALA A 301 -8.41 -3.08 -12.10
N GLU A 302 -8.52 -3.55 -13.34
CA GLU A 302 -8.74 -4.99 -13.64
C GLU A 302 -7.67 -5.92 -13.05
N VAL A 303 -6.45 -5.41 -12.89
CA VAL A 303 -5.32 -6.16 -12.35
C VAL A 303 -5.20 -6.01 -10.82
N LEU A 304 -5.43 -4.81 -10.28
CA LEU A 304 -5.18 -4.50 -8.87
C LEU A 304 -6.41 -4.54 -7.97
N CYS A 305 -7.62 -4.25 -8.46
CA CYS A 305 -8.86 -4.38 -7.67
C CYS A 305 -9.08 -5.79 -7.10
N PRO A 306 -8.75 -6.90 -7.79
CA PRO A 306 -8.82 -8.23 -7.20
C PRO A 306 -7.98 -8.40 -5.93
N LEU A 307 -6.97 -7.55 -5.72
CA LEU A 307 -6.13 -7.55 -4.54
C LEU A 307 -6.68 -6.67 -3.41
N ILE A 308 -7.68 -5.82 -3.66
CA ILE A 308 -8.20 -4.84 -2.70
C ILE A 308 -9.44 -5.39 -2.02
N ARG A 309 -9.41 -5.47 -0.68
CA ARG A 309 -10.55 -5.93 0.10
C ARG A 309 -11.62 -4.83 0.16
N PRO A 310 -12.90 -5.13 -0.10
CA PRO A 310 -13.98 -4.17 0.16
C PRO A 310 -14.01 -3.79 1.65
N PHE A 311 -14.33 -2.53 1.95
CA PHE A 311 -14.34 -2.01 3.31
C PHE A 311 -15.61 -1.21 3.59
N TYR A 312 -16.47 -1.73 4.47
CA TYR A 312 -17.83 -1.22 4.71
C TYR A 312 -18.61 -1.02 3.40
N TYR A 313 -18.80 0.24 2.98
CA TYR A 313 -19.56 0.62 1.78
C TYR A 313 -18.67 0.88 0.57
N ASP A 314 -17.36 0.90 0.74
CA ASP A 314 -16.40 1.08 -0.34
C ASP A 314 -16.17 -0.26 -1.07
N THR A 315 -16.34 -0.25 -2.40
CA THR A 315 -16.00 -1.38 -3.28
C THR A 315 -14.51 -1.33 -3.63
N PRO A 316 -13.90 -2.44 -4.09
CA PRO A 316 -12.50 -2.42 -4.52
C PRO A 316 -12.19 -1.31 -5.54
N GLU A 317 -13.11 -1.05 -6.46
CA GLU A 317 -13.01 0.01 -7.48
C GLU A 317 -13.07 1.40 -6.85
N SER A 318 -14.01 1.65 -5.92
CA SER A 318 -14.10 2.96 -5.26
C SER A 318 -12.88 3.23 -4.38
N ILE A 319 -12.33 2.19 -3.73
CA ILE A 319 -11.06 2.27 -2.98
C ILE A 319 -9.92 2.63 -3.94
N PHE A 320 -9.77 1.84 -5.01
CA PHE A 320 -8.70 2.03 -5.98
C PHE A 320 -8.71 3.43 -6.56
N GLU A 321 -9.84 3.89 -7.08
CA GLU A 321 -9.92 5.20 -7.74
C GLU A 321 -9.84 6.35 -6.73
N GLN A 322 -10.68 6.34 -5.70
CA GLN A 322 -10.88 7.52 -4.87
C GLN A 322 -9.93 7.61 -3.67
N ARG A 323 -9.53 6.47 -3.12
CA ARG A 323 -8.72 6.40 -1.90
C ARG A 323 -7.25 6.14 -2.18
N ILE A 324 -6.93 5.53 -3.34
CA ILE A 324 -5.56 5.26 -3.76
C ILE A 324 -5.13 6.22 -4.86
N ILE A 325 -5.70 6.12 -6.08
CA ILE A 325 -5.23 6.90 -7.24
C ILE A 325 -5.35 8.41 -7.02
N ARG A 326 -6.54 8.91 -6.62
CA ARG A 326 -6.73 10.35 -6.35
C ARG A 326 -5.84 10.86 -5.22
N MET A 327 -5.68 10.09 -4.14
CA MET A 327 -4.83 10.50 -3.02
C MET A 327 -3.35 10.48 -3.38
N MET A 328 -2.89 9.49 -4.16
CA MET A 328 -1.53 9.46 -4.68
C MET A 328 -1.24 10.66 -5.59
N MET A 329 -2.21 11.11 -6.39
CA MET A 329 -2.09 12.34 -7.16
C MET A 329 -1.99 13.58 -6.25
N HIS A 330 -2.84 13.68 -5.21
CA HIS A 330 -2.76 14.77 -4.24
C HIS A 330 -1.45 14.81 -3.45
N LEU A 331 -0.83 13.66 -3.22
CA LEU A 331 0.49 13.51 -2.60
C LEU A 331 1.65 13.78 -3.59
N GLY A 332 1.37 14.09 -4.86
CA GLY A 332 2.39 14.33 -5.89
C GLY A 332 3.07 13.08 -6.42
N LEU A 333 2.53 11.89 -6.13
CA LEU A 333 3.12 10.60 -6.50
C LEU A 333 2.73 10.18 -7.92
N LEU A 334 1.55 10.60 -8.37
CA LEU A 334 0.98 10.30 -9.68
C LEU A 334 0.58 11.58 -10.42
N ALA A 335 0.74 11.52 -11.74
CA ALA A 335 0.03 12.39 -12.66
C ALA A 335 -1.18 11.63 -13.23
N ILE A 336 -2.28 12.35 -13.47
CA ILE A 336 -3.50 11.83 -14.10
C ILE A 336 -3.76 12.63 -15.38
N GLY A 337 -3.89 11.94 -16.51
CA GLY A 337 -4.26 12.54 -17.79
C GLY A 337 -5.54 11.93 -18.35
N GLU A 338 -6.03 12.53 -19.42
CA GLU A 338 -7.13 12.00 -20.23
C GLU A 338 -6.62 11.78 -21.66
N GLU A 339 -6.94 10.63 -22.22
CA GLU A 339 -6.62 10.26 -23.61
C GLU A 339 -7.89 9.76 -24.32
N ASP A 340 -8.01 10.08 -25.61
CA ASP A 340 -9.27 9.95 -26.35
C ASP A 340 -9.80 8.50 -26.46
N THR A 341 -8.91 7.50 -26.42
CA THR A 341 -9.26 6.08 -26.63
C THR A 341 -9.22 5.27 -25.34
N ALA A 342 -8.27 5.56 -24.46
CA ALA A 342 -8.03 4.85 -23.21
C ALA A 342 -8.74 5.48 -22.00
N GLY A 343 -9.33 6.67 -22.20
CA GLY A 343 -9.92 7.49 -21.15
C GLY A 343 -8.86 7.97 -20.16
N GLN A 344 -9.16 7.86 -18.88
CA GLN A 344 -8.22 8.27 -17.84
C GLN A 344 -6.96 7.40 -17.84
N VAL A 345 -5.80 8.05 -17.87
CA VAL A 345 -4.48 7.42 -17.80
C VAL A 345 -3.70 7.96 -16.62
N ILE A 346 -2.85 7.13 -16.02
CA ILE A 346 -2.00 7.50 -14.89
C ILE A 346 -0.53 7.22 -15.19
N ARG A 347 0.36 8.00 -14.56
CA ARG A 347 1.80 7.78 -14.60
C ARG A 347 2.45 8.21 -13.29
N MET A 348 3.41 7.42 -12.83
CA MET A 348 4.27 7.78 -11.70
C MET A 348 5.11 9.00 -12.00
N THR A 349 5.14 9.93 -11.04
CA THR A 349 6.12 11.03 -11.07
C THR A 349 7.49 10.49 -10.65
N THR A 350 8.56 11.16 -11.10
CA THR A 350 9.93 10.81 -10.67
C THR A 350 10.08 10.89 -9.16
N GLN A 351 9.50 11.92 -8.54
CA GLN A 351 9.47 12.10 -7.09
C GLN A 351 8.70 10.98 -6.39
N GLY A 352 7.53 10.60 -6.93
CA GLY A 352 6.71 9.53 -6.39
C GLY A 352 7.45 8.20 -6.29
N ARG A 353 8.22 7.85 -7.33
CA ARG A 353 9.06 6.63 -7.31
C ARG A 353 10.12 6.68 -6.20
N LEU A 354 10.78 7.83 -6.00
CA LEU A 354 11.79 8.00 -4.95
C LEU A 354 11.17 7.90 -3.56
N ILE A 355 10.02 8.55 -3.34
CA ILE A 355 9.30 8.51 -2.06
C ILE A 355 8.88 7.08 -1.74
N ILE A 356 8.23 6.37 -2.67
CA ILE A 356 7.73 5.01 -2.45
C ILE A 356 8.88 4.01 -2.24
N ALA A 357 10.01 4.18 -2.95
CA ALA A 357 11.17 3.31 -2.78
C ALA A 357 11.85 3.50 -1.40
N GLY A 358 11.90 4.73 -0.89
CA GLY A 358 12.58 5.06 0.36
C GLY A 358 11.71 5.04 1.61
N ASN A 359 10.39 4.84 1.51
CA ASN A 359 9.47 4.98 2.64
C ASN A 359 8.48 3.82 2.74
N LYS A 360 8.37 3.29 3.96
CA LYS A 360 7.47 2.20 4.34
C LYS A 360 6.96 2.43 5.75
N VAL A 361 5.81 1.84 6.08
CA VAL A 361 5.15 1.96 7.39
C VAL A 361 4.98 0.56 7.97
N ALA A 362 5.39 0.36 9.24
CA ALA A 362 5.29 -0.96 9.87
C ALA A 362 3.82 -1.37 10.07
N ASP A 363 3.57 -2.67 10.24
CA ASP A 363 2.22 -3.22 10.43
C ASP A 363 1.48 -2.68 11.64
N GLU A 364 2.21 -2.31 12.67
CA GLU A 364 1.69 -1.82 13.94
C GLU A 364 1.46 -0.29 13.97
N ASP A 365 1.95 0.45 12.96
CA ASP A 365 1.99 1.93 12.96
C ASP A 365 0.67 2.61 12.53
N ALA A 366 -0.45 1.88 12.57
CA ALA A 366 -1.75 2.44 12.19
C ALA A 366 -2.16 3.59 13.14
N ILE A 367 -2.83 4.61 12.60
CA ILE A 367 -3.44 5.65 13.42
C ILE A 367 -4.77 5.11 13.96
N GLU A 368 -4.90 5.09 15.29
CA GLU A 368 -6.18 4.87 15.96
C GLU A 368 -6.99 6.17 15.90
N LEU A 369 -8.21 6.09 15.33
CA LEU A 369 -9.09 7.22 15.04
C LEU A 369 -10.12 7.47 16.12
#